data_AF-A0A954SE53-F1
#
_entry.id   AF-A0A954SE53-F1
#
_cell.length_a   1.000
_cell.length_b   1.000
_cell.length_c   1.000
_cell.angle_alpha   90.00
_cell.angle_beta   90.00
_cell.angle_gamma   90.00
#
_symmetry.space_group_name_H-M   'P 1'
#
loop_
_entity.id
_entity.type
_entity.pdbx_description
1 polymer ?
#
loop_
_entity_poly.entity_id
_entity_poly.type
_entity_poly.pdbx_seq_one_letter_code
_entity_poly.pdbx_strand_id
1 'polypeptide(L)'
;MLADANVLLVLAVILVFGTLFGAVARSFHLPSVTGQIVAGILIGSSAFGILTDDSLHSLEPLVDFALGLMAVSVGSHLNFRRLAVARKRLLLLLILEATLTPLLVYTGLSIFTDVTWYTALLLATIAISTAPATVLAIVKETASRGSFVTTLIAGVALNNLVCIILFEIARTIARTALSPHEGTLLASMAVPLRQISFSLLLGVVIGLLLIGATRRVVRSDRLAVMSLIAILLTTGLSAHLGLSVLLACLCLGVTLANVTPDREEIGHRVFDSFESAIFAVFFTVAGMELHFQSLGISGAMAGIMFVTRLGGKMLAGYLSMSMAGATDRFRRFLGMSLAPQAGLAVGLMLLVTEDSAFSQIHELFLAVVLAVVLLNESIGPILTRSGLKRSGDFGRDRARVLDFLSEQNITTELAGPDKESAIRQLIDLTLSAHNLKVDSETLFQAVMSGEEVASTCVGEGLALPHARLDVGDRIVGAMGISRDGLELETPDGRPVHCMVLILTPKSMPERHLEVLSALAASIGHDWSIQNQLYHIDSPAHADELIHLDQQFEDWNYYLEDP
;
A
#
# COMPACT_ATOMS: atom_id res chain seq x y z
N MET A 1 -2.00 27.95 -31.28
CA MET A 1 -0.76 28.63 -30.86
C MET A 1 -1.12 29.64 -29.77
N LEU A 2 -0.95 29.22 -28.53
CA LEU A 2 -1.25 29.98 -27.31
C LEU A 2 0.05 30.40 -26.60
N ALA A 3 1.08 30.78 -27.37
CA ALA A 3 2.44 31.02 -26.84
C ALA A 3 2.51 32.09 -25.75
N ASP A 4 1.62 33.10 -25.79
CA ASP A 4 1.50 34.18 -24.80
C ASP A 4 0.20 34.08 -23.98
N ALA A 5 -0.42 32.90 -23.92
CA ALA A 5 -1.67 32.73 -23.20
C ALA A 5 -1.48 32.89 -21.70
N ASN A 6 -2.47 33.51 -21.06
CA ASN A 6 -2.52 33.60 -19.61
C ASN A 6 -2.46 32.19 -18.97
N VAL A 7 -1.73 32.03 -17.87
CA VAL A 7 -1.56 30.74 -17.16
C VAL A 7 -2.89 30.05 -16.84
N LEU A 8 -3.96 30.81 -16.56
CA LEU A 8 -5.29 30.25 -16.30
C LEU A 8 -5.91 29.63 -17.55
N LEU A 9 -5.66 30.22 -18.73
CA LEU A 9 -6.13 29.67 -20.00
C LEU A 9 -5.33 28.41 -20.36
N VAL A 10 -4.01 28.42 -20.16
CA VAL A 10 -3.15 27.26 -20.33
C VAL A 10 -3.65 26.11 -19.44
N LEU A 11 -3.87 26.39 -18.16
CA LEU A 11 -4.39 25.42 -17.19
C LEU A 11 -5.76 24.87 -17.58
N ALA A 12 -6.68 25.73 -18.05
CA ALA A 12 -7.99 25.30 -18.50
C ALA A 12 -7.91 24.36 -19.72
N VAL A 13 -7.04 24.67 -20.69
CA VAL A 13 -6.81 23.80 -21.86
C VAL A 13 -6.26 22.44 -21.41
N ILE A 14 -5.25 22.43 -20.55
CA ILE A 14 -4.67 21.21 -20.00
C ILE A 14 -5.73 20.36 -19.30
N LEU A 15 -6.56 20.97 -18.44
CA LEU A 15 -7.63 20.27 -17.73
C LEU A 15 -8.67 19.70 -18.69
N VAL A 16 -9.13 20.48 -19.67
CA VAL A 16 -10.14 20.02 -20.64
C VAL A 16 -9.62 18.84 -21.45
N PHE A 17 -8.42 18.95 -22.03
CA PHE A 17 -7.85 17.87 -22.83
C PHE A 17 -7.50 16.65 -21.98
N GLY A 18 -6.85 16.84 -20.83
CA GLY A 18 -6.49 15.76 -19.91
C GLY A 18 -7.72 14.99 -19.40
N THR A 19 -8.79 15.69 -19.01
CA THR A 19 -10.03 15.04 -18.55
C THR A 19 -10.78 14.35 -19.69
N LEU A 20 -10.85 14.98 -20.87
CA LEU A 20 -11.51 14.40 -22.05
C LEU A 20 -10.80 13.12 -22.51
N PHE A 21 -9.50 13.17 -22.76
CA PHE A 21 -8.75 12.00 -23.21
C PHE A 21 -8.63 10.94 -22.11
N GLY A 22 -8.57 11.34 -20.84
CA GLY A 22 -8.69 10.41 -19.71
C GLY A 22 -10.04 9.68 -19.71
N ALA A 23 -11.14 10.34 -20.07
CA ALA A 23 -12.44 9.70 -20.23
C ALA A 23 -12.51 8.79 -21.46
N VAL A 24 -11.90 9.20 -22.58
CA VAL A 24 -11.79 8.37 -23.79
C VAL A 24 -11.00 7.09 -23.49
N ALA A 25 -9.87 7.16 -22.79
CA ALA A 25 -9.11 5.98 -22.38
C ALA A 25 -9.96 5.00 -21.56
N ARG A 26 -10.75 5.51 -20.60
CA ARG A 26 -11.68 4.69 -19.81
C ARG A 26 -12.74 4.00 -20.67
N SER A 27 -13.23 4.65 -21.73
CA SER A 27 -14.20 4.02 -22.64
C SER A 27 -13.63 2.79 -23.37
N PHE A 28 -12.31 2.71 -23.51
CA PHE A 28 -11.58 1.55 -24.03
C PHE A 28 -11.06 0.60 -22.93
N HIS A 29 -11.53 0.75 -21.68
CA HIS A 29 -11.06 -0.02 -20.51
C HIS A 29 -9.57 0.19 -20.19
N LEU A 30 -8.99 1.32 -20.58
CA LEU A 30 -7.64 1.74 -20.21
C LEU A 30 -7.69 2.72 -19.02
N PRO A 31 -6.62 2.83 -18.21
CA PRO A 31 -6.54 3.84 -17.17
C PRO A 31 -6.61 5.26 -17.72
N SER A 32 -7.19 6.18 -16.94
CA SER A 32 -7.27 7.60 -17.33
C SER A 32 -5.91 8.26 -17.49
N VAL A 33 -4.89 7.78 -16.75
CA VAL A 33 -3.50 8.28 -16.83
C VAL A 33 -2.94 8.10 -18.23
N THR A 34 -3.20 6.96 -18.87
CA THR A 34 -2.78 6.70 -20.26
C THR A 34 -3.36 7.75 -21.20
N GLY A 35 -4.65 8.07 -21.05
CA GLY A 35 -5.31 9.12 -21.83
C GLY A 35 -4.76 10.51 -21.57
N GLN A 36 -4.48 10.85 -20.31
CA GLN A 36 -3.93 12.15 -19.91
C GLN A 36 -2.54 12.40 -20.49
N ILE A 37 -1.65 11.41 -20.44
CA ILE A 37 -0.31 11.51 -21.05
C ILE A 37 -0.44 11.67 -22.57
N VAL A 38 -1.31 10.90 -23.23
CA VAL A 38 -1.57 11.04 -24.67
C VAL A 38 -2.14 12.42 -25.00
N ALA A 39 -3.01 12.98 -24.16
CA ALA A 39 -3.51 14.34 -24.32
C ALA A 39 -2.37 15.36 -24.34
N GLY A 40 -1.42 15.22 -23.40
CA GLY A 40 -0.22 16.06 -23.30
C GLY A 40 0.61 16.03 -24.58
N ILE A 41 0.90 14.83 -25.08
CA ILE A 41 1.65 14.63 -26.33
C ILE A 41 0.95 15.35 -27.50
N LEU A 42 -0.38 15.27 -27.57
CA LEU A 42 -1.17 15.86 -28.65
C LEU A 42 -1.21 17.39 -28.58
N ILE A 43 -1.38 17.99 -27.40
CA ILE A 43 -1.49 19.44 -27.25
C ILE A 43 -0.12 20.15 -27.18
N GLY A 44 0.93 19.41 -26.81
CA GLY A 44 2.30 19.89 -26.70
C GLY A 44 2.97 20.18 -28.04
N SER A 45 4.18 20.70 -27.98
CA SER A 45 5.02 21.12 -29.11
C SER A 45 5.30 19.98 -30.10
N SER A 46 5.29 18.74 -29.62
CA SER A 46 5.59 17.53 -30.39
C SER A 46 4.53 17.12 -31.42
N ALA A 47 3.27 17.53 -31.27
CA ALA A 47 2.18 17.19 -32.19
C ALA A 47 1.49 18.44 -32.76
N PHE A 48 0.36 18.86 -32.17
CA PHE A 48 -0.41 19.98 -32.70
C PHE A 48 0.15 21.35 -32.30
N GLY A 49 1.09 21.42 -31.34
CA GLY A 49 1.72 22.67 -30.90
C GLY A 49 0.70 23.71 -30.41
N ILE A 50 -0.34 23.26 -29.71
CA ILE A 50 -1.38 24.15 -29.19
C ILE A 50 -0.76 25.04 -28.10
N LEU A 51 0.01 24.43 -27.21
CA LEU A 51 0.80 25.05 -26.14
C LEU A 51 2.30 24.93 -26.44
N THR A 52 3.08 25.92 -26.00
CA THR A 52 4.55 25.95 -26.14
C THR A 52 5.24 25.59 -24.83
N ASP A 53 6.51 25.20 -24.90
CA ASP A 53 7.29 24.78 -23.72
C ASP A 53 7.45 25.94 -22.71
N ASP A 54 7.55 27.20 -23.17
CA ASP A 54 7.56 28.39 -22.30
C ASP A 54 6.30 28.55 -21.44
N SER A 55 5.16 28.00 -21.89
CA SER A 55 3.92 28.02 -21.11
C SER A 55 4.00 27.14 -19.86
N LEU A 56 4.88 26.13 -19.85
CA LEU A 56 5.01 25.14 -18.77
C LEU A 56 5.73 25.68 -17.54
N HIS A 57 6.72 26.57 -17.70
CA HIS A 57 7.42 27.19 -16.57
C HIS A 57 6.49 27.92 -15.60
N SER A 58 5.39 28.49 -16.12
CA SER A 58 4.38 29.14 -15.29
C SER A 58 3.55 28.19 -14.42
N LEU A 59 3.64 26.88 -14.67
CA LEU A 59 2.91 25.82 -13.96
C LEU A 59 3.75 25.09 -12.91
N GLU A 60 5.05 25.39 -12.77
CA GLU A 60 5.94 24.75 -11.79
C GLU A 60 5.34 24.70 -10.35
N PRO A 61 4.79 25.79 -9.78
CA PRO A 61 4.21 25.73 -8.43
C PRO A 61 3.01 24.78 -8.31
N LEU A 62 2.27 24.57 -9.41
CA LEU A 62 1.15 23.65 -9.46
C LEU A 62 1.62 22.20 -9.55
N VAL A 63 2.72 21.95 -10.27
CA VAL A 63 3.37 20.63 -10.35
C VAL A 63 3.94 20.23 -8.98
N ASP A 64 4.63 21.14 -8.29
CA ASP A 64 5.11 20.94 -6.92
C ASP A 64 3.98 20.60 -5.95
N PHE A 65 2.88 21.34 -6.04
CA PHE A 65 1.69 21.08 -5.24
C PHE A 65 1.08 19.71 -5.56
N ALA A 66 1.04 19.32 -6.84
CA ALA A 66 0.56 18.01 -7.26
C ALA A 66 1.43 16.87 -6.70
N LEU A 67 2.76 17.03 -6.75
CA LEU A 67 3.73 16.10 -6.16
C LEU A 67 3.55 15.98 -4.65
N GLY A 68 3.39 17.10 -3.96
CA GLY A 68 3.09 17.13 -2.52
C GLY A 68 1.79 16.40 -2.17
N LEU A 69 0.71 16.64 -2.93
CA LEU A 69 -0.57 15.96 -2.74
C LEU A 69 -0.44 14.44 -2.95
N MET A 70 0.24 14.02 -4.02
CA MET A 70 0.50 12.59 -4.27
C MET A 70 1.26 11.95 -3.10
N ALA A 71 2.32 12.60 -2.62
CA ALA A 71 3.11 12.10 -1.53
C ALA A 71 2.31 12.00 -0.21
N VAL A 72 1.48 13.00 0.11
CA VAL A 72 0.57 12.94 1.27
C VAL A 72 -0.41 11.78 1.13
N SER A 73 -1.01 11.60 -0.05
CA SER A 73 -1.93 10.50 -0.33
C SER A 73 -1.25 9.14 -0.13
N VAL A 74 -0.03 8.94 -0.63
CA VAL A 74 0.73 7.70 -0.35
C VAL A 74 1.00 7.54 1.14
N GLY A 75 1.42 8.62 1.82
CA GLY A 75 1.75 8.60 3.24
C GLY A 75 0.55 8.30 4.14
N SER A 76 -0.65 8.78 3.79
CA SER A 76 -1.86 8.53 4.56
C SER A 76 -2.29 7.06 4.55
N HIS A 77 -1.80 6.24 3.61
CA HIS A 77 -2.05 4.80 3.59
C HIS A 77 -1.06 4.00 4.47
N LEU A 78 0.00 4.62 5.01
CA LEU A 78 1.01 3.96 5.84
C LEU A 78 0.59 3.91 7.32
N ASN A 79 -0.26 2.97 7.68
CA ASN A 79 -0.68 2.73 9.07
C ASN A 79 0.16 1.61 9.73
N PHE A 80 1.11 1.95 10.60
CA PHE A 80 2.06 1.00 11.20
C PHE A 80 1.40 -0.10 12.04
N ARG A 81 0.22 0.17 12.64
CA ARG A 81 -0.52 -0.87 13.38
C ARG A 81 -1.02 -1.96 12.45
N ARG A 82 -1.56 -1.58 11.29
CA ARG A 82 -2.00 -2.53 10.25
C ARG A 82 -0.84 -3.29 9.61
N LEU A 83 0.33 -2.67 9.50
CA LEU A 83 1.54 -3.30 8.94
C LEU A 83 2.14 -4.38 9.86
N ALA A 84 1.89 -4.33 11.18
CA ALA A 84 2.51 -5.22 12.15
C ALA A 84 2.22 -6.70 11.89
N VAL A 85 1.02 -7.01 11.41
CA VAL A 85 0.54 -8.36 11.09
C VAL A 85 1.39 -9.01 10.00
N ALA A 86 1.67 -8.24 8.95
CA ALA A 86 2.45 -8.69 7.81
C ALA A 86 3.95 -8.35 7.94
N ARG A 87 4.46 -7.99 9.14
CA ARG A 87 5.81 -7.41 9.31
C ARG A 87 6.92 -8.18 8.61
N LYS A 88 6.93 -9.52 8.73
CA LYS A 88 7.97 -10.38 8.15
C LYS A 88 7.87 -10.38 6.62
N ARG A 89 6.65 -10.54 6.09
CA ARG A 89 6.38 -10.47 4.64
C ARG A 89 6.80 -9.12 4.07
N LEU A 90 6.42 -8.03 4.72
CA LEU A 90 6.68 -6.67 4.27
C LEU A 90 8.17 -6.32 4.33
N LEU A 91 8.87 -6.67 5.40
CA LEU A 91 10.31 -6.41 5.52
C LEU A 91 11.10 -7.16 4.44
N LEU A 92 10.79 -8.44 4.21
CA LEU A 92 11.44 -9.24 3.17
C LEU A 92 11.10 -8.72 1.77
N LEU A 93 9.84 -8.36 1.51
CA LEU A 93 9.42 -7.78 0.24
C LEU A 93 10.16 -6.47 -0.03
N LEU A 94 10.25 -5.59 0.97
CA LEU A 94 10.91 -4.30 0.86
C LEU A 94 12.39 -4.44 0.54
N ILE A 95 13.10 -5.31 1.27
CA ILE A 95 14.54 -5.55 1.04
C ILE A 95 14.77 -6.13 -0.36
N LEU A 96 14.00 -7.14 -0.77
CA LEU A 96 14.20 -7.78 -2.06
C LEU A 96 13.75 -6.90 -3.24
N GLU A 97 12.65 -6.14 -3.13
CA GLU A 97 12.27 -5.18 -4.17
C GLU A 97 13.28 -4.04 -4.28
N ALA A 98 13.81 -3.54 -3.16
CA ALA A 98 14.79 -2.47 -3.12
C ALA A 98 16.19 -2.89 -3.61
N THR A 99 16.42 -4.18 -3.83
CA THR A 99 17.72 -4.73 -4.27
C THR A 99 17.62 -5.44 -5.60
N LEU A 100 16.78 -6.48 -5.73
CA LEU A 100 16.70 -7.31 -6.93
C LEU A 100 16.10 -6.56 -8.13
N THR A 101 15.02 -5.81 -7.92
CA THR A 101 14.40 -5.02 -9.01
C THR A 101 15.36 -3.99 -9.60
N PRO A 102 15.98 -3.08 -8.82
CA PRO A 102 16.94 -2.12 -9.36
C PRO A 102 18.18 -2.81 -9.92
N LEU A 103 18.66 -3.90 -9.31
CA LEU A 103 19.81 -4.66 -9.83
C LEU A 103 19.53 -5.24 -11.23
N LEU A 104 18.36 -5.85 -11.44
CA LEU A 104 17.98 -6.39 -12.74
C LEU A 104 17.78 -5.32 -13.79
N VAL A 105 17.22 -4.18 -13.41
CA VAL A 105 17.05 -3.05 -14.33
C VAL A 105 18.40 -2.42 -14.67
N TYR A 106 19.26 -2.18 -13.68
CA TYR A 106 20.62 -1.67 -13.89
C TYR A 106 21.42 -2.57 -14.82
N THR A 107 21.47 -3.88 -14.52
CA THR A 107 22.21 -4.85 -15.35
C THR A 107 21.62 -4.98 -16.74
N GLY A 108 20.30 -5.02 -16.88
CA GLY A 108 19.63 -5.05 -18.18
C GLY A 108 19.96 -3.83 -19.03
N LEU A 109 19.89 -2.63 -18.46
CA LEU A 109 20.25 -1.40 -19.15
C LEU A 109 21.73 -1.36 -19.51
N SER A 110 22.64 -1.73 -18.59
CA SER A 110 24.08 -1.73 -18.86
C SER A 110 24.55 -2.76 -19.89
N ILE A 111 23.82 -3.86 -20.06
CA ILE A 111 24.18 -4.93 -21.02
C ILE A 111 23.58 -4.67 -22.40
N PHE A 112 22.31 -4.22 -22.45
CA PHE A 112 21.55 -4.14 -23.69
C PHE A 112 21.48 -2.72 -24.29
N THR A 113 22.05 -1.72 -23.62
CA THR A 113 22.06 -0.32 -24.08
C THR A 113 23.40 0.33 -23.80
N ASP A 114 23.71 1.42 -24.52
CA ASP A 114 24.91 2.24 -24.32
C ASP A 114 24.70 3.37 -23.30
N VAL A 115 23.70 3.22 -22.41
CA VAL A 115 23.38 4.25 -21.44
C VAL A 115 24.49 4.38 -20.40
N THR A 116 24.76 5.61 -19.95
CA THR A 116 25.76 5.85 -18.91
C THR A 116 25.34 5.19 -17.59
N TRP A 117 26.33 4.76 -16.80
CA TRP A 117 26.09 4.03 -15.56
C TRP A 117 25.25 4.85 -14.55
N TYR A 118 25.42 6.17 -14.52
CA TYR A 118 24.67 7.03 -13.61
C TYR A 118 23.22 7.20 -14.06
N THR A 119 22.92 7.24 -15.36
CA THR A 119 21.54 7.21 -15.85
C THR A 119 20.90 5.84 -15.61
N ALA A 120 21.63 4.75 -15.84
CA ALA A 120 21.16 3.40 -15.50
C ALA A 120 20.83 3.28 -14.00
N LEU A 121 21.65 3.85 -13.12
CA LEU A 121 21.41 3.89 -11.68
C LEU A 121 20.12 4.65 -11.31
N LEU A 122 19.90 5.81 -11.91
CA LEU A 122 18.67 6.59 -11.70
C LEU A 122 17.42 5.86 -12.21
N LEU A 123 17.48 5.28 -13.42
CA LEU A 123 16.37 4.49 -13.97
C LEU A 123 16.09 3.24 -13.12
N ALA A 124 17.14 2.56 -12.67
CA ALA A 124 17.04 1.38 -11.81
C ALA A 124 16.34 1.69 -10.49
N THR A 125 16.69 2.81 -9.85
CA THR A 125 16.04 3.21 -8.58
C THR A 125 14.58 3.61 -8.78
N ILE A 126 14.22 4.31 -9.87
CA ILE A 126 12.81 4.58 -10.23
C ILE A 126 12.03 3.27 -10.41
N ALA A 127 12.65 2.21 -10.90
CA ALA A 127 11.97 0.94 -11.17
C ALA A 127 11.38 0.27 -9.93
N ILE A 128 11.84 0.63 -8.73
CA ILE A 128 11.29 0.13 -7.46
C ILE A 128 9.81 0.53 -7.34
N SER A 129 9.49 1.79 -7.67
CA SER A 129 8.17 2.42 -7.46
C SER A 129 6.99 1.61 -7.99
N THR A 130 5.85 1.73 -7.31
CA THR A 130 4.56 1.10 -7.68
C THR A 130 3.41 2.08 -7.50
N ALA A 131 2.41 2.10 -8.40
CA ALA A 131 1.29 3.04 -8.30
C ALA A 131 0.24 2.62 -7.24
N PRO A 132 0.12 3.33 -6.09
CA PRO A 132 -0.83 2.97 -5.04
C PRO A 132 -2.27 3.22 -5.46
N ALA A 133 -2.54 4.34 -6.13
CA ALA A 133 -3.88 4.70 -6.61
C ALA A 133 -4.44 3.64 -7.56
N THR A 134 -3.63 3.18 -8.52
CA THR A 134 -4.02 2.12 -9.47
C THR A 134 -4.29 0.80 -8.77
N VAL A 135 -3.40 0.36 -7.87
CA VAL A 135 -3.59 -0.89 -7.11
C VAL A 135 -4.84 -0.82 -6.24
N LEU A 136 -5.05 0.28 -5.51
CA LEU A 136 -6.23 0.47 -4.66
C LEU A 136 -7.52 0.54 -5.47
N ALA A 137 -7.50 1.21 -6.62
CA ALA A 137 -8.64 1.27 -7.53
C ALA A 137 -9.03 -0.12 -8.01
N ILE A 138 -8.06 -0.95 -8.41
CA ILE A 138 -8.34 -2.33 -8.82
C ILE A 138 -8.87 -3.16 -7.65
N VAL A 139 -8.28 -3.05 -6.45
CA VAL A 139 -8.79 -3.76 -5.26
C VAL A 139 -10.24 -3.39 -4.96
N LYS A 140 -10.59 -2.10 -5.01
CA LYS A 140 -11.96 -1.62 -4.81
C LYS A 140 -12.90 -2.10 -5.91
N GLU A 141 -12.48 -1.99 -7.17
CA GLU A 141 -13.27 -2.42 -8.33
C GLU A 141 -13.56 -3.92 -8.32
N THR A 142 -12.58 -4.73 -7.89
CA THR A 142 -12.74 -6.18 -7.78
C THR A 142 -13.36 -6.62 -6.46
N ALA A 143 -13.76 -5.68 -5.60
CA ALA A 143 -14.26 -5.95 -4.26
C ALA A 143 -13.37 -6.97 -3.54
N SER A 144 -12.05 -6.76 -3.56
CA SER A 144 -11.08 -7.74 -3.07
C SER A 144 -10.70 -7.51 -1.62
N ARG A 145 -10.67 -8.58 -0.82
CA ARG A 145 -10.30 -8.54 0.60
C ARG A 145 -9.60 -9.83 1.02
N GLY A 146 -8.59 -9.69 1.89
CA GLY A 146 -7.84 -10.82 2.46
C GLY A 146 -6.39 -10.44 2.79
N SER A 147 -5.63 -11.43 3.27
CA SER A 147 -4.23 -11.24 3.68
C SER A 147 -3.31 -10.89 2.50
N PHE A 148 -3.66 -11.32 1.28
CA PHE A 148 -2.91 -10.97 0.07
C PHE A 148 -3.11 -9.49 -0.25
N VAL A 149 -4.36 -9.01 -0.23
CA VAL A 149 -4.70 -7.60 -0.42
C VAL A 149 -4.03 -6.72 0.64
N THR A 150 -4.07 -7.14 1.91
CA THR A 150 -3.41 -6.43 3.01
C THR A 150 -1.91 -6.29 2.76
N THR A 151 -1.24 -7.38 2.37
CA THR A 151 0.19 -7.38 2.06
C THR A 151 0.51 -6.53 0.81
N LEU A 152 -0.35 -6.59 -0.21
CA LEU A 152 -0.19 -5.84 -1.45
C LEU A 152 -0.28 -4.33 -1.21
N ILE A 153 -1.35 -3.84 -0.59
CA ILE A 153 -1.54 -2.40 -0.33
C ILE A 153 -0.44 -1.86 0.57
N ALA A 154 -0.13 -2.58 1.65
CA ALA A 154 0.96 -2.26 2.57
C ALA A 154 2.32 -2.21 1.86
N GLY A 155 2.61 -3.22 1.04
CA GLY A 155 3.85 -3.34 0.29
C GLY A 155 4.04 -2.18 -0.68
N VAL A 156 3.00 -1.81 -1.43
CA VAL A 156 3.04 -0.66 -2.36
C VAL A 156 3.34 0.65 -1.62
N ALA A 157 2.70 0.88 -0.48
CA ALA A 157 2.91 2.09 0.30
C ALA A 157 4.34 2.19 0.84
N LEU A 158 4.89 1.08 1.38
CA LEU A 158 6.26 1.03 1.92
C LEU A 158 7.34 1.10 0.83
N ASN A 159 7.10 0.43 -0.30
CA ASN A 159 7.99 0.46 -1.46
C ASN A 159 8.23 1.91 -1.92
N ASN A 160 7.16 2.70 -2.05
CA ASN A 160 7.27 4.09 -2.51
C ASN A 160 8.12 4.97 -1.58
N LEU A 161 8.02 4.76 -0.26
CA LEU A 161 8.89 5.42 0.72
C LEU A 161 10.37 5.08 0.48
N VAL A 162 10.68 3.79 0.33
CA VAL A 162 12.06 3.34 0.09
C VAL A 162 12.58 3.79 -1.28
N CYS A 163 11.72 3.80 -2.30
CA CYS A 163 12.05 4.29 -3.64
C CYS A 163 12.52 5.75 -3.58
N ILE A 164 11.79 6.64 -2.88
CA ILE A 164 12.17 8.05 -2.75
C ILE A 164 13.54 8.18 -2.07
N ILE A 165 13.76 7.46 -0.96
CA ILE A 165 15.02 7.53 -0.21
C ILE A 165 16.20 7.04 -1.06
N LEU A 166 16.06 5.89 -1.72
CA LEU A 166 17.12 5.32 -2.55
C LEU A 166 17.39 6.16 -3.80
N PHE A 167 16.35 6.75 -4.38
CA PHE A 167 16.48 7.66 -5.51
C PHE A 167 17.26 8.92 -5.15
N GLU A 168 17.01 9.54 -4.00
CA GLU A 168 17.77 10.72 -3.54
C GLU A 168 19.26 10.40 -3.35
N ILE A 169 19.56 9.22 -2.82
CA ILE A 169 20.95 8.73 -2.69
C ILE A 169 21.57 8.53 -4.07
N ALA A 170 20.86 7.85 -4.98
CA ALA A 170 21.31 7.63 -6.36
C ALA A 170 21.53 8.95 -7.13
N ARG A 171 20.61 9.92 -6.99
CA ARG A 171 20.71 11.26 -7.58
C ARG A 171 21.94 12.00 -7.08
N THR A 172 22.21 11.94 -5.79
CA THR A 172 23.45 12.52 -5.24
C THR A 172 24.69 11.90 -5.87
N ILE A 173 24.76 10.57 -5.90
CA ILE A 173 25.90 9.84 -6.48
C ILE A 173 26.07 10.21 -7.96
N ALA A 174 24.99 10.22 -8.74
CA ALA A 174 24.99 10.59 -10.14
C ALA A 174 25.45 12.05 -10.35
N ARG A 175 25.02 12.99 -9.50
CA ARG A 175 25.45 14.39 -9.55
C ARG A 175 26.95 14.54 -9.29
N THR A 176 27.50 13.80 -8.32
CA THR A 176 28.94 13.83 -8.06
C THR A 176 29.77 13.27 -9.21
N ALA A 177 29.22 12.32 -9.97
CA ALA A 177 29.87 11.77 -11.15
C ALA A 177 29.88 12.76 -12.33
N LEU A 178 28.83 13.55 -12.48
CA LEU A 178 28.67 14.55 -13.55
C LEU A 178 29.41 15.85 -13.26
N SER A 179 29.52 16.24 -12.00
CA SER A 179 30.18 17.49 -11.58
C SER A 179 31.12 17.20 -10.41
N PRO A 180 32.31 16.62 -10.65
CA PRO A 180 33.28 16.31 -9.61
C PRO A 180 33.69 17.61 -8.91
N HIS A 181 33.12 17.88 -7.73
CA HIS A 181 33.59 18.95 -6.87
C HIS A 181 34.83 18.46 -6.11
N GLU A 182 35.76 19.36 -5.81
CA GLU A 182 36.87 19.07 -4.90
C GLU A 182 36.33 18.84 -3.49
N GLY A 183 36.05 17.59 -3.14
CA GLY A 183 35.53 17.19 -1.84
C GLY A 183 35.58 15.69 -1.64
N THR A 184 35.73 15.24 -0.39
CA THR A 184 35.68 13.82 -0.06
C THR A 184 34.26 13.27 -0.21
N LEU A 185 34.12 11.99 -0.57
CA LEU A 185 32.81 11.31 -0.65
C LEU A 185 31.97 11.45 0.63
N LEU A 186 32.60 11.53 1.80
CA LEU A 186 31.90 11.76 3.07
C LEU A 186 31.26 13.16 3.14
N ALA A 187 31.92 14.18 2.60
CA ALA A 187 31.37 15.54 2.57
C ALA A 187 30.20 15.66 1.57
N SER A 188 30.24 14.92 0.46
CA SER A 188 29.14 14.89 -0.52
C SER A 188 27.91 14.14 -0.02
N MET A 189 28.04 13.19 0.92
CA MET A 189 26.91 12.50 1.55
C MET A 189 26.26 13.26 2.72
N ALA A 190 26.95 14.23 3.32
CA ALA A 190 26.42 14.99 4.45
C ALA A 190 25.21 15.85 4.06
N VAL A 191 25.23 16.48 2.88
CA VAL A 191 24.16 17.35 2.41
C VAL A 191 22.84 16.58 2.17
N PRO A 192 22.82 15.46 1.43
CA PRO A 192 21.61 14.66 1.24
C PRO A 192 21.06 14.06 2.53
N LEU A 193 21.93 13.55 3.42
CA LEU A 193 21.48 13.00 4.70
C LEU A 193 20.79 14.07 5.55
N ARG A 194 21.35 15.28 5.54
CA ARG A 194 20.75 16.45 6.19
C ARG A 194 19.42 16.83 5.55
N GLN A 195 19.34 16.86 4.23
CA GLN A 195 18.12 17.16 3.47
C GLN A 195 17.02 16.15 3.78
N ILE A 196 17.34 14.85 3.75
CA ILE A 196 16.42 13.74 4.10
C ILE A 196 15.90 13.93 5.53
N SER A 197 16.81 14.13 6.50
CA SER A 197 16.47 14.25 7.92
C SER A 197 15.55 15.45 8.20
N PHE A 198 15.86 16.63 7.63
CA PHE A 198 15.04 17.81 7.81
C PHE A 198 13.71 17.75 7.05
N SER A 199 13.66 17.10 5.89
CA SER A 199 12.39 16.88 5.16
C SER A 199 11.44 16.02 5.98
N LEU A 200 11.93 14.91 6.54
CA LEU A 200 11.16 14.05 7.44
C LEU A 200 10.68 14.83 8.68
N LEU A 201 11.59 15.56 9.33
CA LEU A 201 11.25 16.36 10.51
C LEU A 201 10.16 17.40 10.21
N LEU A 202 10.26 18.11 9.09
CA LEU A 202 9.28 19.11 8.68
C LEU A 202 7.88 18.49 8.53
N GLY A 203 7.78 17.34 7.86
CA GLY A 203 6.51 16.62 7.70
C GLY A 203 5.89 16.19 9.04
N VAL A 204 6.70 15.66 9.96
CA VAL A 204 6.24 15.31 11.33
C VAL A 204 5.74 16.54 12.06
N VAL A 205 6.52 17.63 12.06
CA VAL A 205 6.18 18.86 12.80
C VAL A 205 4.86 19.44 12.27
N ILE A 206 4.70 19.59 10.95
CA ILE A 206 3.46 20.13 10.37
C ILE A 206 2.28 19.19 10.65
N GLY A 207 2.47 17.87 10.55
CA GLY A 207 1.44 16.89 10.87
C GLY A 207 0.95 16.97 12.32
N LEU A 208 1.88 17.09 13.28
CA LEU A 208 1.53 17.25 14.69
C LEU A 208 0.82 18.59 14.96
N LEU A 209 1.25 19.67 14.31
CA LEU A 209 0.58 20.97 14.40
C LEU A 209 -0.86 20.89 13.87
N LEU A 210 -1.07 20.23 12.73
CA LEU A 210 -2.39 20.01 12.13
C LEU A 210 -3.31 19.23 13.08
N ILE A 211 -2.79 18.16 13.69
CA ILE A 211 -3.54 17.35 14.66
C ILE A 211 -3.88 18.17 15.91
N GLY A 212 -2.93 18.96 16.43
CA GLY A 212 -3.16 19.85 17.57
C GLY A 212 -4.26 20.88 17.29
N ALA A 213 -4.23 21.51 16.11
CA ALA A 213 -5.23 22.48 15.67
C ALA A 213 -6.62 21.84 15.52
N THR A 214 -6.69 20.65 14.88
CA THR A 214 -7.96 19.94 14.65
C THR A 214 -8.55 19.30 15.90
N ARG A 215 -7.77 19.09 16.97
CA ARG A 215 -8.29 18.65 18.29
C ARG A 215 -8.88 19.80 19.10
N ARG A 216 -8.39 21.03 18.94
CA ARG A 216 -8.76 22.18 19.79
C ARG A 216 -9.79 23.13 19.17
N VAL A 217 -9.90 23.20 17.84
CA VAL A 217 -10.54 24.36 17.18
C VAL A 217 -11.57 23.97 16.10
N VAL A 218 -11.50 22.78 15.50
CA VAL A 218 -12.07 22.56 14.16
C VAL A 218 -13.19 21.50 14.18
N ARG A 219 -14.40 21.91 13.75
CA ARG A 219 -15.52 21.01 13.41
C ARG A 219 -15.20 20.24 12.11
N SER A 220 -15.81 19.07 11.92
CA SER A 220 -15.51 18.14 10.82
C SER A 220 -15.61 18.73 9.40
N ASP A 221 -16.39 19.78 9.21
CA ASP A 221 -16.58 20.50 7.95
C ASP A 221 -15.36 21.33 7.50
N ARG A 222 -14.46 21.69 8.43
CA ARG A 222 -13.30 22.57 8.15
C ARG A 222 -11.97 21.83 7.98
N LEU A 223 -12.00 20.51 8.04
CA LEU A 223 -10.81 19.66 7.91
C LEU A 223 -10.17 19.76 6.53
N ALA A 224 -10.99 19.98 5.50
CA ALA A 224 -10.55 20.16 4.12
C ALA A 224 -9.52 21.27 3.95
N VAL A 225 -9.88 22.44 4.46
CA VAL A 225 -9.07 23.64 4.38
C VAL A 225 -7.77 23.46 5.16
N MET A 226 -7.83 22.83 6.33
CA MET A 226 -6.66 22.60 7.18
C MET A 226 -5.65 21.64 6.53
N SER A 227 -6.14 20.58 5.86
CA SER A 227 -5.32 19.68 5.05
C SER A 227 -4.65 20.42 3.89
N LEU A 228 -5.40 21.26 3.16
CA LEU A 228 -4.85 22.07 2.07
C LEU A 228 -3.75 23.02 2.58
N ILE A 229 -3.99 23.70 3.70
CA ILE A 229 -3.00 24.57 4.35
C ILE A 229 -1.74 23.77 4.69
N ALA A 230 -1.87 22.57 5.27
CA ALA A 230 -0.72 21.75 5.63
C ALA A 230 0.10 21.34 4.42
N ILE A 231 -0.53 20.96 3.30
CA ILE A 231 0.18 20.60 2.07
C ILE A 231 0.90 21.81 1.47
N LEU A 232 0.20 22.95 1.33
CA LEU A 232 0.80 24.18 0.81
C LEU A 232 1.96 24.65 1.68
N LEU A 233 1.80 24.62 3.01
CA LEU A 233 2.83 24.99 3.96
C LEU A 233 4.02 24.03 3.88
N THR A 234 3.79 22.72 3.82
CA THR A 234 4.85 21.72 3.70
C THR A 234 5.61 21.87 2.38
N THR A 235 4.88 22.03 1.27
CA THR A 235 5.45 22.20 -0.07
C THR A 235 6.27 23.49 -0.14
N GLY A 236 5.68 24.62 0.26
CA GLY A 236 6.33 25.92 0.21
C GLY A 236 7.54 26.04 1.14
N LEU A 237 7.45 25.54 2.37
CA LEU A 237 8.61 25.51 3.28
C LEU A 237 9.69 24.55 2.78
N SER A 238 9.31 23.41 2.18
CA SER A 238 10.31 22.48 1.63
C SER A 238 11.07 23.13 0.48
N ALA A 239 10.37 23.75 -0.48
CA ALA A 239 10.98 24.47 -1.58
C ALA A 239 11.88 25.62 -1.08
N HIS A 240 11.41 26.42 -0.11
CA HIS A 240 12.18 27.55 0.43
C HIS A 240 13.44 27.12 1.19
N LEU A 241 13.40 25.98 1.89
CA LEU A 241 14.52 25.46 2.68
C LEU A 241 15.45 24.53 1.89
N GLY A 242 15.17 24.28 0.61
CA GLY A 242 15.91 23.30 -0.21
C GLY A 242 15.75 21.86 0.27
N LEU A 243 14.59 21.52 0.82
CA LEU A 243 14.22 20.19 1.30
C LEU A 243 13.43 19.42 0.23
N SER A 244 13.32 18.09 0.38
CA SER A 244 12.57 17.26 -0.56
C SER A 244 11.07 17.39 -0.29
N VAL A 245 10.34 18.03 -1.22
CA VAL A 245 8.88 18.19 -1.18
C VAL A 245 8.18 16.84 -1.03
N LEU A 246 8.59 15.84 -1.83
CA LEU A 246 8.04 14.49 -1.80
C LEU A 246 8.21 13.85 -0.41
N LEU A 247 9.41 13.89 0.15
CA LEU A 247 9.68 13.22 1.43
C LEU A 247 8.99 13.92 2.61
N ALA A 248 8.95 15.27 2.61
CA ALA A 248 8.27 16.04 3.64
C ALA A 248 6.75 15.81 3.61
N CYS A 249 6.14 15.85 2.42
CA CYS A 249 4.71 15.60 2.24
C CYS A 249 4.34 14.13 2.55
N LEU A 250 5.17 13.17 2.15
CA LEU A 250 4.99 11.76 2.53
C LEU A 250 4.99 11.60 4.06
N CYS A 251 5.94 12.24 4.75
CA CYS A 251 6.03 12.16 6.20
C CYS A 251 4.86 12.87 6.92
N LEU A 252 4.35 13.96 6.34
CA LEU A 252 3.08 14.58 6.75
C LEU A 252 1.95 13.54 6.68
N GLY A 253 1.77 12.86 5.55
CA GLY A 253 0.75 11.82 5.38
C GLY A 253 0.87 10.68 6.41
N VAL A 254 2.10 10.16 6.61
CA VAL A 254 2.40 9.11 7.61
C VAL A 254 2.02 9.56 9.02
N THR A 255 2.35 10.80 9.37
CA THR A 255 2.03 11.36 10.70
C THR A 255 0.52 11.41 10.94
N LEU A 256 -0.24 11.82 9.92
CA LEU A 256 -1.70 11.88 10.00
C LEU A 256 -2.34 10.49 10.16
N ALA A 257 -1.84 9.49 9.42
CA ALA A 257 -2.34 8.12 9.47
C ALA A 257 -2.14 7.45 10.84
N ASN A 258 -1.06 7.76 11.55
CA ASN A 258 -0.67 7.01 12.76
C ASN A 258 -1.03 7.69 14.08
N VAL A 259 -1.13 9.02 14.11
CA VAL A 259 -1.39 9.77 15.36
C VAL A 259 -2.90 9.95 15.61
N THR A 260 -3.73 9.84 14.58
CA THR A 260 -5.21 9.91 14.69
C THR A 260 -5.93 8.82 13.88
N PRO A 261 -5.91 7.55 14.36
CA PRO A 261 -6.47 6.41 13.61
C PRO A 261 -8.00 6.48 13.42
N ASP A 262 -8.74 6.95 14.42
CA ASP A 262 -10.22 7.06 14.38
C ASP A 262 -10.74 8.15 13.42
N ARG A 263 -9.82 8.83 12.74
CA ARG A 263 -10.07 9.94 11.81
C ARG A 263 -9.61 9.60 10.38
N GLU A 264 -9.43 8.32 10.04
CA GLU A 264 -9.10 7.87 8.68
C GLU A 264 -10.02 8.49 7.61
N GLU A 265 -11.29 8.77 7.93
CA GLU A 265 -12.22 9.45 7.02
C GLU A 265 -11.83 10.90 6.65
N ILE A 266 -10.98 11.56 7.44
CA ILE A 266 -10.65 12.98 7.29
C ILE A 266 -9.72 13.23 6.10
N GLY A 267 -8.77 12.33 5.84
CA GLY A 267 -7.90 12.43 4.66
C GLY A 267 -8.71 12.17 3.39
N HIS A 268 -9.38 11.03 3.31
CA HIS A 268 -10.04 10.57 2.09
C HIS A 268 -11.08 11.56 1.52
N ARG A 269 -11.97 12.13 2.33
CA ARG A 269 -13.10 12.92 1.78
C ARG A 269 -12.72 14.26 1.17
N VAL A 270 -11.57 14.83 1.55
CA VAL A 270 -11.13 16.16 1.10
C VAL A 270 -10.38 16.07 -0.23
N PHE A 271 -9.55 15.04 -0.36
CA PHE A 271 -8.59 14.93 -1.46
C PHE A 271 -9.22 14.33 -2.71
N ASP A 272 -10.14 13.37 -2.57
CA ASP A 272 -10.73 12.62 -3.69
C ASP A 272 -11.34 13.53 -4.78
N SER A 273 -11.94 14.67 -4.39
CA SER A 273 -12.59 15.59 -5.34
C SER A 273 -11.60 16.44 -6.17
N PHE A 274 -10.43 16.79 -5.63
CA PHE A 274 -9.43 17.62 -6.31
C PHE A 274 -8.29 16.80 -6.93
N GLU A 275 -8.01 15.63 -6.38
CA GLU A 275 -6.96 14.71 -6.83
C GLU A 275 -7.11 14.36 -8.31
N SER A 276 -8.34 14.08 -8.75
CA SER A 276 -8.63 13.77 -10.16
C SER A 276 -8.23 14.90 -11.13
N ALA A 277 -8.48 16.16 -10.75
CA ALA A 277 -8.15 17.33 -11.56
C ALA A 277 -6.63 17.58 -11.55
N ILE A 278 -6.00 17.46 -10.38
CA ILE A 278 -4.57 17.67 -10.21
C ILE A 278 -3.78 16.60 -10.97
N PHE A 279 -4.22 15.34 -10.95
CA PHE A 279 -3.61 14.28 -11.75
C PHE A 279 -3.78 14.52 -13.25
N ALA A 280 -4.95 15.01 -13.67
CA ALA A 280 -5.15 15.38 -15.07
C ALA A 280 -4.15 16.45 -15.50
N VAL A 281 -3.91 17.48 -14.69
CA VAL A 281 -2.87 18.49 -14.99
C VAL A 281 -1.50 17.84 -15.04
N PHE A 282 -1.11 17.15 -13.98
CA PHE A 282 0.22 16.59 -13.80
C PHE A 282 0.63 15.63 -14.93
N PHE A 283 -0.22 14.66 -15.26
CA PHE A 283 0.09 13.69 -16.31
C PHE A 283 0.02 14.29 -17.72
N THR A 284 -0.83 15.30 -17.92
CA THR A 284 -0.90 16.01 -19.21
C THR A 284 0.34 16.87 -19.42
N VAL A 285 0.80 17.60 -18.39
CA VAL A 285 2.06 18.36 -18.43
C VAL A 285 3.23 17.43 -18.73
N ALA A 286 3.33 16.31 -18.01
CA ALA A 286 4.38 15.31 -18.27
C ALA A 286 4.35 14.78 -19.72
N GLY A 287 3.16 14.60 -20.30
CA GLY A 287 3.04 14.21 -21.71
C GLY A 287 3.45 15.28 -22.72
N MET A 288 3.32 16.57 -22.38
CA MET A 288 3.72 17.68 -23.26
C MET A 288 5.24 17.76 -23.47
N GLU A 289 6.02 17.37 -22.46
CA GLU A 289 7.48 17.37 -22.51
C GLU A 289 8.06 16.21 -23.36
N LEU A 290 7.23 15.29 -23.85
CA LEU A 290 7.68 14.14 -24.65
C LEU A 290 7.85 14.51 -26.13
N HIS A 291 9.07 14.38 -26.67
CA HIS A 291 9.37 14.61 -28.09
C HIS A 291 9.42 13.31 -28.93
N PHE A 292 8.72 13.26 -30.07
CA PHE A 292 8.65 12.04 -30.90
C PHE A 292 9.99 11.58 -31.48
N GLN A 293 10.92 12.51 -31.70
CA GLN A 293 12.22 12.20 -32.28
C GLN A 293 13.08 11.35 -31.34
N SER A 294 12.84 11.40 -30.03
CA SER A 294 13.57 10.61 -29.05
C SER A 294 12.98 9.21 -28.84
N LEU A 295 11.79 8.88 -29.38
CA LEU A 295 11.11 7.60 -29.10
C LEU A 295 11.80 6.36 -29.68
N GLY A 296 12.58 6.47 -30.76
CA GLY A 296 13.17 5.31 -31.42
C GLY A 296 14.11 4.52 -30.49
N ILE A 297 15.20 5.16 -30.07
CA ILE A 297 16.21 4.55 -29.18
C ILE A 297 15.66 4.48 -27.75
N SER A 298 14.97 5.52 -27.28
CA SER A 298 14.39 5.55 -25.93
C SER A 298 13.31 4.50 -25.72
N GLY A 299 12.56 4.15 -26.76
CA GLY A 299 11.52 3.12 -26.73
C GLY A 299 12.08 1.71 -26.54
N ALA A 300 13.20 1.38 -27.18
CA ALA A 300 13.90 0.11 -26.96
C ALA A 300 14.40 0.00 -25.50
N MET A 301 14.99 1.09 -24.99
CA MET A 301 15.45 1.16 -23.60
C MET A 301 14.29 1.07 -22.60
N ALA A 302 13.15 1.71 -22.90
CA ALA A 302 11.93 1.57 -22.13
C ALA A 302 11.39 0.12 -22.12
N GLY A 303 11.44 -0.57 -23.26
CA GLY A 303 11.08 -1.99 -23.34
C GLY A 303 11.97 -2.87 -22.44
N ILE A 304 13.29 -2.66 -22.47
CA ILE A 304 14.24 -3.38 -21.62
C ILE A 304 13.95 -3.10 -20.14
N MET A 305 13.79 -1.83 -19.77
CA MET A 305 13.45 -1.43 -18.40
C MET A 305 12.12 -2.04 -17.95
N PHE A 306 11.09 -2.04 -18.81
CA PHE A 306 9.79 -2.64 -18.51
C PHE A 306 9.91 -4.14 -18.21
N VAL A 307 10.56 -4.90 -19.08
CA VAL A 307 10.71 -6.36 -18.94
C VAL A 307 11.54 -6.71 -17.70
N THR A 308 12.68 -6.05 -17.53
CA THR A 308 13.58 -6.31 -16.40
C THR A 308 12.96 -5.90 -15.07
N ARG A 309 12.22 -4.79 -15.03
CA ARG A 309 11.44 -4.37 -13.86
C ARG A 309 10.36 -5.38 -13.50
N LEU A 310 9.57 -5.83 -14.48
CA LEU A 310 8.52 -6.82 -14.23
C LEU A 310 9.12 -8.14 -13.73
N GLY A 311 10.19 -8.61 -14.36
CA GLY A 311 10.93 -9.80 -13.92
C GLY A 311 11.48 -9.64 -12.50
N GLY A 312 12.05 -8.47 -12.18
CA GLY A 312 12.55 -8.16 -10.84
C GLY A 312 11.46 -8.15 -9.77
N LYS A 313 10.30 -7.56 -10.06
CA LYS A 313 9.14 -7.59 -9.15
C LYS A 313 8.60 -9.00 -8.93
N MET A 314 8.49 -9.79 -9.99
CA MET A 314 8.07 -11.19 -9.89
C MET A 314 9.05 -12.01 -9.06
N LEU A 315 10.36 -11.86 -9.30
CA LEU A 315 11.39 -12.58 -8.56
C LEU A 315 11.46 -12.14 -7.10
N ALA A 316 11.44 -10.83 -6.82
CA ALA A 316 11.44 -10.28 -5.47
C ALA A 316 10.19 -10.71 -4.70
N GLY A 317 9.01 -10.64 -5.31
CA GLY A 317 7.75 -11.11 -4.72
C GLY A 317 7.78 -12.60 -4.41
N TYR A 318 8.30 -13.43 -5.33
CA TYR A 318 8.39 -14.87 -5.12
C TYR A 318 9.34 -15.23 -3.97
N LEU A 319 10.57 -14.71 -4.01
CA LEU A 319 11.58 -15.01 -2.98
C LEU A 319 11.17 -14.47 -1.61
N SER A 320 10.65 -13.25 -1.53
CA SER A 320 10.26 -12.65 -0.25
C SER A 320 9.13 -13.42 0.42
N MET A 321 8.11 -13.81 -0.35
CA MET A 321 6.99 -14.60 0.16
C MET A 321 7.40 -16.03 0.51
N SER A 322 8.34 -16.62 -0.24
CA SER A 322 8.89 -17.93 0.08
C SER A 322 9.64 -17.91 1.41
N MET A 323 10.51 -16.92 1.62
CA MET A 323 11.26 -16.73 2.87
C MET A 323 10.36 -16.35 4.04
N ALA A 324 9.23 -15.68 3.76
CA ALA A 324 8.25 -15.33 4.78
C ALA A 324 7.37 -16.51 5.20
N GLY A 325 7.36 -17.62 4.47
CA GLY A 325 6.49 -18.76 4.72
C GLY A 325 5.05 -18.53 4.27
N ALA A 326 4.80 -17.58 3.37
CA ALA A 326 3.47 -17.36 2.80
C ALA A 326 3.06 -18.54 1.90
N THR A 327 1.78 -18.63 1.55
CA THR A 327 1.24 -19.72 0.72
C THR A 327 1.67 -19.61 -0.75
N ASP A 328 1.48 -20.68 -1.51
CA ASP A 328 1.89 -20.72 -2.92
C ASP A 328 1.16 -19.70 -3.80
N ARG A 329 -0.12 -19.40 -3.47
CA ARG A 329 -0.90 -18.34 -4.12
C ARG A 329 -0.24 -16.97 -3.91
N PHE A 330 0.19 -16.66 -2.69
CA PHE A 330 0.94 -15.44 -2.39
C PHE A 330 2.24 -15.35 -3.18
N ARG A 331 3.08 -16.40 -3.10
CA ARG A 331 4.42 -16.43 -3.72
C ARG A 331 4.37 -16.15 -5.21
N ARG A 332 3.42 -16.75 -5.91
CA ARG A 332 3.36 -16.68 -7.38
C ARG A 332 2.78 -15.36 -7.89
N PHE A 333 1.85 -14.74 -7.16
CA PHE A 333 1.03 -13.66 -7.70
C PHE A 333 1.26 -12.29 -7.07
N LEU A 334 1.95 -12.19 -5.92
CA LEU A 334 2.17 -10.90 -5.28
C LEU A 334 3.05 -9.99 -6.15
N GLY A 335 4.17 -10.49 -6.66
CA GLY A 335 5.13 -9.71 -7.45
C GLY A 335 4.54 -9.11 -8.73
N MET A 336 3.74 -9.87 -9.48
CA MET A 336 3.06 -9.34 -10.67
C MET A 336 1.98 -8.30 -10.32
N SER A 337 1.41 -8.36 -9.11
CA SER A 337 0.39 -7.41 -8.66
C SER A 337 0.99 -6.04 -8.30
N LEU A 338 2.31 -5.96 -8.17
CA LEU A 338 3.08 -4.73 -7.94
C LEU A 338 3.53 -4.06 -9.24
N ALA A 339 3.05 -4.52 -10.41
CA ALA A 339 3.45 -4.01 -11.72
C ALA A 339 3.06 -2.53 -12.00
N PRO A 340 1.90 -2.00 -11.59
CA PRO A 340 1.51 -0.62 -11.91
C PRO A 340 2.55 0.43 -11.54
N GLN A 341 2.69 1.51 -12.31
CA GLN A 341 3.65 2.59 -12.06
C GLN A 341 3.14 3.88 -12.67
N ALA A 342 3.02 4.95 -11.87
CA ALA A 342 2.45 6.23 -12.32
C ALA A 342 3.13 7.42 -11.65
N GLY A 343 2.37 8.18 -10.84
CA GLY A 343 2.72 9.53 -10.41
C GLY A 343 4.08 9.68 -9.73
N LEU A 344 4.48 8.73 -8.88
CA LEU A 344 5.78 8.79 -8.22
C LEU A 344 6.94 8.73 -9.21
N ALA A 345 6.88 7.85 -10.22
CA ALA A 345 7.96 7.71 -11.19
C ALA A 345 8.13 8.97 -12.05
N VAL A 346 7.02 9.58 -12.45
CA VAL A 346 7.01 10.87 -13.15
C VAL A 346 7.55 11.97 -12.25
N GLY A 347 7.18 11.98 -10.97
CA GLY A 347 7.71 12.96 -10.02
C GLY A 347 9.21 12.87 -9.80
N LEU A 348 9.75 11.67 -9.66
CA LEU A 348 11.21 11.45 -9.58
C LEU A 348 11.92 11.79 -10.90
N MET A 349 11.23 11.63 -12.04
CA MET A 349 11.73 12.07 -13.34
C MET A 349 11.87 13.58 -13.41
N LEU A 350 10.85 14.34 -12.98
CA LEU A 350 10.88 15.80 -12.95
C LEU A 350 12.01 16.34 -12.07
N LEU A 351 12.27 15.69 -10.92
CA LEU A 351 13.40 16.03 -10.05
C LEU A 351 14.79 15.91 -10.72
N VAL A 352 14.91 15.16 -11.81
CA VAL A 352 16.15 15.04 -12.60
C VAL A 352 16.15 16.04 -13.75
N THR A 353 15.01 16.26 -14.41
CA THR A 353 14.89 17.21 -15.52
C THR A 353 14.97 18.66 -15.07
N GLU A 354 14.58 18.98 -13.84
CA GLU A 354 14.71 20.32 -13.26
C GLU A 354 16.13 20.62 -12.73
N ASP A 355 16.93 19.58 -12.41
CA ASP A 355 18.30 19.78 -11.95
C ASP A 355 19.25 19.94 -13.15
N SER A 356 19.77 21.15 -13.31
CA SER A 356 20.69 21.54 -14.39
C SER A 356 21.94 20.66 -14.49
N ALA A 357 22.35 20.01 -13.39
CA ALA A 357 23.48 19.08 -13.39
C ALA A 357 23.25 17.87 -14.32
N PHE A 358 21.99 17.53 -14.62
CA PHE A 358 21.62 16.39 -15.46
C PHE A 358 21.21 16.77 -16.89
N SER A 359 21.47 18.01 -17.32
CA SER A 359 21.10 18.53 -18.66
C SER A 359 21.43 17.61 -19.83
N GLN A 360 22.52 16.86 -19.74
CA GLN A 360 22.96 15.92 -20.79
C GLN A 360 22.05 14.69 -20.94
N ILE A 361 21.24 14.36 -19.93
CA ILE A 361 20.42 13.15 -19.90
C ILE A 361 18.91 13.43 -19.84
N HIS A 362 18.51 14.72 -19.78
CA HIS A 362 17.11 15.14 -19.61
C HIS A 362 16.16 14.49 -20.62
N GLU A 363 16.41 14.68 -21.92
CA GLU A 363 15.53 14.17 -22.98
C GLU A 363 15.40 12.65 -22.96
N LEU A 364 16.53 11.94 -22.81
CA LEU A 364 16.57 10.48 -22.76
C LEU A 364 15.82 9.95 -21.52
N PHE A 365 16.10 10.54 -20.36
CA PHE A 365 15.53 10.11 -19.09
C PHE A 365 14.01 10.31 -19.07
N LEU A 366 13.55 11.48 -19.52
CA LEU A 366 12.14 11.80 -19.67
C LEU A 366 11.44 10.80 -20.61
N ALA A 367 11.99 10.60 -21.81
CA ALA A 367 11.39 9.72 -22.80
C ALA A 367 11.26 8.27 -22.31
N VAL A 368 12.29 7.75 -21.63
CA VAL A 368 12.31 6.38 -21.12
C VAL A 368 11.33 6.21 -19.97
N VAL A 369 11.34 7.11 -18.98
CA VAL A 369 10.46 6.99 -17.81
C VAL A 369 9.00 7.11 -18.22
N LEU A 370 8.65 8.08 -19.08
CA LEU A 370 7.27 8.23 -19.55
C LEU A 370 6.80 7.03 -20.38
N ALA A 371 7.64 6.50 -21.27
CA ALA A 371 7.32 5.31 -22.03
C ALA A 371 7.10 4.08 -21.11
N VAL A 372 7.95 3.90 -20.10
CA VAL A 372 7.80 2.81 -19.12
C VAL A 372 6.54 2.99 -18.27
N VAL A 373 6.24 4.22 -17.84
CA VAL A 373 5.01 4.54 -17.11
C VAL A 373 3.77 4.22 -17.97
N LEU A 374 3.76 4.60 -19.25
CA LEU A 374 2.68 4.26 -20.18
C LEU A 374 2.49 2.74 -20.33
N LEU A 375 3.58 1.99 -20.48
CA LEU A 375 3.54 0.52 -20.56
C LEU A 375 3.01 -0.10 -19.27
N ASN A 376 3.50 0.36 -18.11
CA ASN A 376 3.11 -0.14 -16.80
C ASN A 376 1.68 0.25 -16.40
N GLU A 377 1.18 1.41 -16.79
CA GLU A 377 -0.24 1.74 -16.59
C GLU A 377 -1.13 0.95 -17.55
N SER A 378 -0.68 0.66 -18.76
CA SER A 378 -1.51 -0.15 -19.69
C SER A 378 -1.58 -1.63 -19.27
N ILE A 379 -0.46 -2.21 -18.83
CA ILE A 379 -0.34 -3.66 -18.53
C ILE A 379 -0.54 -3.95 -17.03
N GLY A 380 -0.09 -3.05 -16.15
CA GLY A 380 -0.10 -3.23 -14.70
C GLY A 380 -1.47 -3.56 -14.11
N PRO A 381 -2.54 -2.80 -14.38
CA PRO A 381 -3.88 -3.10 -13.87
C PRO A 381 -4.38 -4.49 -14.26
N ILE A 382 -4.04 -4.96 -15.47
CA ILE A 382 -4.40 -6.29 -15.96
C ILE A 382 -3.68 -7.36 -15.12
N LEU A 383 -2.38 -7.17 -14.86
CA LEU A 383 -1.60 -8.08 -14.03
C LEU A 383 -2.08 -8.06 -12.57
N THR A 384 -2.34 -6.89 -11.98
CA THR A 384 -2.88 -6.79 -10.62
C THR A 384 -4.24 -7.47 -10.50
N ARG A 385 -5.17 -7.23 -11.44
CA ARG A 385 -6.47 -7.92 -11.45
C ARG A 385 -6.31 -9.44 -11.57
N SER A 386 -5.43 -9.90 -12.46
CA SER A 386 -5.15 -11.33 -12.60
C SER A 386 -4.54 -11.91 -11.32
N GLY A 387 -3.67 -11.17 -10.64
CA GLY A 387 -3.06 -11.58 -9.38
C GLY A 387 -4.09 -11.72 -8.27
N LEU A 388 -4.99 -10.73 -8.12
CA LEU A 388 -6.10 -10.79 -7.16
C LEU A 388 -7.08 -11.93 -7.44
N LYS A 389 -7.41 -12.17 -8.72
CA LYS A 389 -8.26 -13.30 -9.10
C LYS A 389 -7.64 -14.65 -8.72
N ARG A 390 -6.32 -14.79 -8.91
CA ARG A 390 -5.59 -16.04 -8.65
C ARG A 390 -5.15 -16.19 -7.19
N SER A 391 -5.11 -15.12 -6.42
CA SER A 391 -4.88 -15.19 -4.97
C SER A 391 -6.09 -15.78 -4.23
N GLY A 392 -7.30 -15.65 -4.80
CA GLY A 392 -8.55 -16.09 -4.20
C GLY A 392 -9.30 -14.96 -3.47
N ASP A 393 -8.66 -13.80 -3.26
CA ASP A 393 -9.24 -12.64 -2.56
C ASP A 393 -10.28 -11.87 -3.41
N PHE A 394 -10.57 -12.29 -4.64
CA PHE A 394 -11.45 -11.60 -5.58
C PHE A 394 -12.93 -11.69 -5.20
N GLY A 395 -13.64 -10.56 -5.15
CA GLY A 395 -15.08 -10.50 -4.88
C GLY A 395 -15.49 -10.82 -3.45
N ARG A 396 -14.57 -10.65 -2.49
CA ARG A 396 -14.72 -11.04 -1.07
C ARG A 396 -14.91 -9.87 -0.12
N ASP A 397 -15.14 -8.66 -0.61
CA ASP A 397 -15.45 -7.48 0.20
C ASP A 397 -16.92 -7.48 0.65
N ARG A 398 -17.32 -8.53 1.36
CA ARG A 398 -18.63 -8.70 1.99
C ARG A 398 -18.43 -9.40 3.33
N ALA A 399 -19.24 -9.06 4.32
CA ALA A 399 -19.11 -9.63 5.64
C ALA A 399 -19.47 -11.12 5.63
N ARG A 400 -18.63 -11.96 6.25
CA ARG A 400 -18.90 -13.38 6.49
C ARG A 400 -18.95 -13.69 7.98
N VAL A 401 -19.54 -14.82 8.33
CA VAL A 401 -19.71 -15.26 9.74
C VAL A 401 -18.39 -15.29 10.50
N LEU A 402 -17.30 -15.75 9.87
CA LEU A 402 -15.99 -15.93 10.50
C LEU A 402 -15.00 -14.80 10.14
N ASP A 403 -15.45 -13.66 9.61
CA ASP A 403 -14.58 -12.52 9.25
C ASP A 403 -13.81 -11.91 10.43
N PHE A 404 -14.29 -12.15 11.66
CA PHE A 404 -13.57 -11.75 12.87
C PHE A 404 -12.28 -12.57 13.06
N LEU A 405 -12.14 -13.72 12.40
CA LEU A 405 -10.91 -14.54 12.37
C LEU A 405 -10.08 -14.19 11.14
N SER A 406 -9.57 -12.96 11.11
CA SER A 406 -8.54 -12.58 10.15
C SER A 406 -7.15 -12.92 10.66
N GLU A 407 -6.15 -12.96 9.78
CA GLU A 407 -4.75 -13.28 10.12
C GLU A 407 -4.23 -12.61 11.41
N GLN A 408 -4.60 -11.35 11.67
CA GLN A 408 -4.17 -10.59 12.85
C GLN A 408 -4.76 -11.08 14.18
N ASN A 409 -5.81 -11.89 14.12
CA ASN A 409 -6.52 -12.49 15.24
C ASN A 409 -6.18 -13.98 15.37
N ILE A 410 -5.11 -14.46 14.71
CA ILE A 410 -4.70 -15.86 14.77
C ILE A 410 -3.28 -15.97 15.33
N THR A 411 -3.08 -16.87 16.30
CA THR A 411 -1.75 -17.30 16.76
C THR A 411 -1.56 -18.79 16.52
N THR A 412 -0.38 -19.19 16.06
CA THR A 412 0.03 -20.60 15.91
C THR A 412 0.95 -21.08 17.03
N GLU A 413 1.09 -20.26 18.07
CA GLU A 413 1.97 -20.48 19.22
C GLU A 413 1.16 -20.56 20.52
N LEU A 414 -0.08 -21.06 20.45
CA LEU A 414 -0.90 -21.22 21.65
C LEU A 414 -0.31 -22.34 22.52
N ALA A 415 0.14 -21.97 23.72
CA ALA A 415 0.74 -22.90 24.67
C ALA A 415 0.37 -22.49 26.09
N GLY A 416 0.28 -23.43 27.02
CA GLY A 416 -0.01 -23.10 28.42
C GLY A 416 -0.25 -24.35 29.25
N PRO A 417 0.02 -24.29 30.57
CA PRO A 417 -0.20 -25.43 31.46
C PRO A 417 -1.68 -25.68 31.75
N ASP A 418 -2.56 -24.71 31.50
CA ASP A 418 -3.97 -24.75 31.87
C ASP A 418 -4.85 -23.93 30.91
N LYS A 419 -6.17 -24.07 31.07
CA LYS A 419 -7.17 -23.37 30.25
C LYS A 419 -7.10 -21.85 30.43
N GLU A 420 -6.84 -21.37 31.65
CA GLU A 420 -6.80 -19.95 31.99
C GLU A 420 -5.68 -19.19 31.26
N SER A 421 -4.48 -19.77 31.25
CA SER A 421 -3.32 -19.19 30.56
C SER A 421 -3.52 -19.13 29.04
N ALA A 422 -4.16 -20.14 28.44
CA ALA A 422 -4.53 -20.13 27.03
C ALA A 422 -5.58 -19.04 26.71
N ILE A 423 -6.61 -18.90 27.54
CA ILE A 423 -7.63 -17.84 27.40
C ILE A 423 -7.00 -16.45 27.52
N ARG A 424 -6.10 -16.23 28.49
CA ARG A 424 -5.41 -14.94 28.66
C ARG A 424 -4.60 -14.55 27.41
N GLN A 425 -3.90 -15.50 26.78
CA GLN A 425 -3.18 -15.22 25.53
C GLN A 425 -4.12 -14.79 24.39
N LEU A 426 -5.29 -15.42 24.27
CA LEU A 426 -6.28 -15.03 23.25
C LEU A 426 -6.91 -13.67 23.55
N ILE A 427 -7.13 -13.33 24.82
CA ILE A 427 -7.60 -11.99 25.24
C ILE A 427 -6.56 -10.94 24.89
N ASP A 428 -5.29 -11.16 25.22
CA ASP A 428 -4.21 -10.23 24.93
C ASP A 428 -4.04 -10.02 23.42
N LEU A 429 -4.15 -11.09 22.62
CA LEU A 429 -4.16 -11.01 21.17
C LEU A 429 -5.35 -10.18 20.66
N THR A 430 -6.56 -10.43 21.19
CA THR A 430 -7.78 -9.71 20.81
C THR A 430 -7.68 -8.22 21.15
N LEU A 431 -7.18 -7.86 22.33
CA LEU A 431 -6.98 -6.47 22.75
C LEU A 431 -5.87 -5.77 21.96
N SER A 432 -4.86 -6.51 21.50
CA SER A 432 -3.79 -5.97 20.67
C SER A 432 -4.27 -5.67 19.24
N ALA A 433 -5.17 -6.50 18.71
CA ALA A 433 -5.70 -6.38 17.37
C ALA A 433 -6.89 -5.40 17.26
N HIS A 434 -7.66 -5.25 18.35
CA HIS A 434 -8.88 -4.44 18.37
C HIS A 434 -8.81 -3.33 19.43
N ASN A 435 -9.29 -2.14 19.09
CA ASN A 435 -9.34 -1.01 20.02
C ASN A 435 -10.57 -1.09 20.95
N LEU A 436 -10.67 -2.17 21.74
CA LEU A 436 -11.75 -2.37 22.70
C LEU A 436 -11.55 -1.48 23.93
N LYS A 437 -12.62 -0.80 24.35
CA LYS A 437 -12.62 0.06 25.56
C LYS A 437 -12.92 -0.74 26.83
N VAL A 438 -12.22 -1.84 27.03
CA VAL A 438 -12.32 -2.74 28.20
C VAL A 438 -10.93 -3.24 28.54
N ASP A 439 -10.64 -3.38 29.83
CA ASP A 439 -9.38 -3.94 30.29
C ASP A 439 -9.35 -5.48 30.22
N SER A 440 -8.14 -6.04 30.20
CA SER A 440 -7.90 -7.49 30.06
C SER A 440 -8.54 -8.31 31.20
N GLU A 441 -8.53 -7.80 32.43
CA GLU A 441 -9.04 -8.56 33.57
C GLU A 441 -10.58 -8.63 33.54
N THR A 442 -11.25 -7.53 33.22
CA THR A 442 -12.72 -7.53 33.03
C THR A 442 -13.16 -8.52 31.95
N LEU A 443 -12.42 -8.61 30.84
CA LEU A 443 -12.70 -9.59 29.77
C LEU A 443 -12.46 -11.02 30.23
N PHE A 444 -11.36 -11.26 30.94
CA PHE A 444 -11.02 -12.58 31.47
C PHE A 444 -12.10 -13.09 32.41
N GLN A 445 -12.55 -12.26 33.36
CA GLN A 445 -13.63 -12.62 34.28
C GLN A 445 -14.94 -12.90 33.55
N ALA A 446 -15.27 -12.13 32.50
CA ALA A 446 -16.48 -12.37 31.71
C ALA A 446 -16.45 -13.75 31.02
N VAL A 447 -15.31 -14.16 30.47
CA VAL A 447 -15.15 -15.48 29.82
C VAL A 447 -15.16 -16.60 30.86
N MET A 448 -14.41 -16.46 31.95
CA MET A 448 -14.31 -17.49 33.00
C MET A 448 -15.64 -17.75 33.69
N SER A 449 -16.48 -16.72 33.87
CA SER A 449 -17.82 -16.90 34.43
C SER A 449 -18.70 -17.86 33.62
N GLY A 450 -18.48 -17.98 32.31
CA GLY A 450 -19.15 -18.94 31.45
C GLY A 450 -18.58 -20.36 31.59
N GLU A 451 -17.25 -20.47 31.65
CA GLU A 451 -16.52 -21.74 31.79
C GLU A 451 -16.81 -22.44 33.12
N GLU A 452 -17.03 -21.69 34.21
CA GLU A 452 -17.42 -22.25 35.51
C GLU A 452 -18.80 -22.94 35.47
N VAL A 453 -19.69 -22.51 34.56
CA VAL A 453 -21.03 -23.08 34.40
C VAL A 453 -20.99 -24.35 33.56
N ALA A 454 -20.26 -24.32 32.44
CA ALA A 454 -20.08 -25.45 31.56
C ALA A 454 -18.76 -25.31 30.77
N SER A 455 -17.99 -26.39 30.70
CA SER A 455 -16.77 -26.43 29.89
C SER A 455 -17.08 -26.13 28.44
N THR A 456 -16.34 -25.22 27.80
CA THR A 456 -16.48 -24.95 26.36
C THR A 456 -15.57 -25.82 25.49
N CYS A 457 -14.96 -26.87 26.06
CA CYS A 457 -14.27 -27.89 25.30
C CYS A 457 -15.30 -28.76 24.58
N VAL A 458 -15.29 -28.73 23.25
CA VAL A 458 -16.28 -29.43 22.40
C VAL A 458 -15.87 -30.88 22.17
N GLY A 459 -14.58 -31.19 22.28
CA GLY A 459 -13.98 -32.46 21.86
C GLY A 459 -13.36 -32.34 20.47
N GLU A 460 -12.79 -33.45 19.97
CA GLU A 460 -12.13 -33.53 18.66
C GLU A 460 -11.03 -32.48 18.46
N GLY A 461 -10.40 -32.04 19.55
CA GLY A 461 -9.32 -31.05 19.53
C GLY A 461 -9.77 -29.57 19.51
N LEU A 462 -11.05 -29.27 19.70
CA LEU A 462 -11.61 -27.90 19.66
C LEU A 462 -12.11 -27.40 21.03
N ALA A 463 -11.81 -26.14 21.35
CA ALA A 463 -12.43 -25.38 22.45
C ALA A 463 -12.95 -24.02 21.97
N LEU A 464 -14.12 -23.61 22.45
CA LEU A 464 -14.80 -22.37 22.03
C LEU A 464 -15.13 -21.45 23.23
N PRO A 465 -14.13 -20.93 23.97
CA PRO A 465 -14.38 -20.00 25.06
C PRO A 465 -15.09 -18.76 24.53
N HIS A 466 -16.14 -18.31 25.20
CA HIS A 466 -16.96 -17.24 24.67
C HIS A 466 -17.62 -16.39 25.76
N ALA A 467 -17.86 -15.11 25.46
CA ALA A 467 -18.52 -14.18 26.37
C ALA A 467 -19.36 -13.15 25.62
N ARG A 468 -20.37 -12.61 26.32
CA ARG A 468 -21.19 -11.50 25.82
C ARG A 468 -20.83 -10.19 26.53
N LEU A 469 -20.57 -9.14 25.76
CA LEU A 469 -20.06 -7.87 26.25
C LEU A 469 -21.10 -6.74 26.16
N ASP A 470 -21.07 -5.80 27.10
CA ASP A 470 -21.88 -4.58 27.08
C ASP A 470 -21.34 -3.51 26.11
N VAL A 471 -20.15 -3.73 25.56
CA VAL A 471 -19.46 -2.80 24.65
C VAL A 471 -19.22 -3.43 23.29
N GLY A 472 -18.93 -2.58 22.31
CA GLY A 472 -18.63 -2.98 20.94
C GLY A 472 -19.88 -3.03 20.06
N ASP A 473 -19.64 -2.99 18.75
CA ASP A 473 -20.64 -2.94 17.69
C ASP A 473 -20.57 -4.14 16.74
N ARG A 474 -19.62 -5.06 16.98
CA ARG A 474 -19.37 -6.25 16.17
C ARG A 474 -18.76 -7.37 17.00
N ILE A 475 -18.84 -8.60 16.50
CA ILE A 475 -18.13 -9.74 17.06
C ILE A 475 -16.62 -9.56 16.86
N VAL A 476 -15.87 -9.84 17.92
CA VAL A 476 -14.41 -9.84 17.94
C VAL A 476 -13.93 -11.10 18.64
N GLY A 477 -12.68 -11.47 18.44
CA GLY A 477 -12.15 -12.70 18.99
C GLY A 477 -10.79 -13.03 18.43
N ALA A 478 -10.29 -14.20 18.81
CA ALA A 478 -9.02 -14.71 18.35
C ALA A 478 -9.03 -16.24 18.28
N MET A 479 -8.25 -16.80 17.36
CA MET A 479 -7.98 -18.22 17.27
C MET A 479 -6.54 -18.50 17.69
N GLY A 480 -6.36 -19.51 18.52
CA GLY A 480 -5.05 -20.06 18.87
C GLY A 480 -4.95 -21.50 18.42
N ILE A 481 -3.82 -21.82 17.78
CA ILE A 481 -3.48 -23.17 17.35
C ILE A 481 -2.29 -23.64 18.19
N SER A 482 -2.45 -24.79 18.83
CA SER A 482 -1.43 -25.50 19.60
C SER A 482 -1.05 -26.79 18.86
N ARG A 483 0.18 -26.84 18.35
CA ARG A 483 0.64 -27.98 17.54
C ARG A 483 0.81 -29.24 18.38
N ASP A 484 1.37 -29.08 19.57
CA ASP A 484 1.57 -30.18 20.52
C ASP A 484 0.25 -30.57 21.23
N GLY A 485 -0.75 -29.67 21.19
CA GLY A 485 -2.02 -29.83 21.87
C GLY A 485 -1.94 -29.42 23.34
N LEU A 486 -3.01 -28.83 23.85
CA LEU A 486 -3.15 -28.49 25.26
C LEU A 486 -3.80 -29.65 26.01
N GLU A 487 -3.15 -30.13 27.07
CA GLU A 487 -3.69 -31.16 27.97
C GLU A 487 -4.79 -30.57 28.86
N LEU A 488 -5.99 -30.45 28.31
CA LEU A 488 -7.18 -29.93 28.99
C LEU A 488 -8.21 -31.04 29.21
N GLU A 489 -9.11 -30.84 30.17
CA GLU A 489 -10.25 -31.75 30.38
C GLU A 489 -11.26 -31.62 29.23
N THR A 490 -11.31 -32.63 28.36
CA THR A 490 -12.19 -32.71 27.19
C THR A 490 -13.15 -33.91 27.29
N PRO A 491 -14.34 -33.85 26.66
CA PRO A 491 -15.31 -34.95 26.70
C PRO A 491 -14.81 -36.28 26.11
N ASP A 492 -13.87 -36.21 25.16
CA ASP A 492 -13.28 -37.34 24.43
C ASP A 492 -11.87 -37.70 24.91
N GLY A 493 -11.32 -36.96 25.89
CA GLY A 493 -9.98 -37.16 26.44
C GLY A 493 -8.84 -36.80 25.48
N ARG A 494 -9.13 -36.17 24.34
CA ARG A 494 -8.11 -35.73 23.38
C ARG A 494 -7.59 -34.34 23.73
N PRO A 495 -6.31 -34.03 23.43
CA PRO A 495 -5.75 -32.70 23.65
C PRO A 495 -6.41 -31.66 22.74
N VAL A 496 -6.49 -30.42 23.21
CA VAL A 496 -7.06 -29.30 22.45
C VAL A 496 -5.99 -28.69 21.55
N HIS A 497 -6.16 -28.81 20.24
CA HIS A 497 -5.25 -28.23 19.25
C HIS A 497 -5.70 -26.87 18.74
N CYS A 498 -7.00 -26.56 18.81
CA CYS A 498 -7.54 -25.27 18.39
C CYS A 498 -8.48 -24.69 19.45
N MET A 499 -8.23 -23.43 19.82
CA MET A 499 -9.09 -22.68 20.71
C MET A 499 -9.54 -21.39 20.02
N VAL A 500 -10.84 -21.14 19.97
CA VAL A 500 -11.40 -19.92 19.36
C VAL A 500 -12.16 -19.12 20.41
N LEU A 501 -11.59 -17.99 20.82
CA LEU A 501 -12.22 -17.02 21.70
C LEU A 501 -13.25 -16.19 20.91
N ILE A 502 -14.49 -16.14 21.40
CA ILE A 502 -15.58 -15.40 20.76
C ILE A 502 -16.16 -14.39 21.75
N LEU A 503 -16.01 -13.10 21.43
CA LEU A 503 -16.56 -11.99 22.22
C LEU A 503 -17.65 -11.29 21.41
N THR A 504 -18.89 -11.37 21.87
CA THR A 504 -20.05 -10.87 21.13
C THR A 504 -20.75 -9.74 21.89
N PRO A 505 -21.07 -8.60 21.25
CA PRO A 505 -21.92 -7.59 21.87
C PRO A 505 -23.27 -8.18 22.27
N LYS A 506 -23.80 -7.81 23.44
CA LYS A 506 -25.12 -8.26 23.91
C LYS A 506 -26.27 -7.89 22.96
N SER A 507 -26.06 -6.92 22.08
CA SER A 507 -27.00 -6.53 21.01
C SER A 507 -27.09 -7.54 19.86
N MET A 508 -26.21 -8.56 19.78
CA MET A 508 -26.15 -9.53 18.68
C MET A 508 -26.25 -11.00 19.14
N PRO A 509 -27.32 -11.40 19.87
CA PRO A 509 -27.42 -12.75 20.42
C PRO A 509 -27.56 -13.84 19.35
N GLU A 510 -28.22 -13.56 18.22
CA GLU A 510 -28.40 -14.54 17.13
C GLU A 510 -27.08 -14.86 16.43
N ARG A 511 -26.31 -13.83 16.07
CA ARG A 511 -24.98 -13.98 15.47
C ARG A 511 -24.00 -14.76 16.35
N HIS A 512 -24.16 -14.68 17.67
CA HIS A 512 -23.36 -15.45 18.60
C HIS A 512 -23.50 -16.96 18.37
N LEU A 513 -24.75 -17.43 18.24
CA LEU A 513 -25.06 -18.84 18.03
C LEU A 513 -24.67 -19.30 16.62
N GLU A 514 -24.85 -18.45 15.61
CA GLU A 514 -24.41 -18.71 14.25
C GLU A 514 -22.90 -19.01 14.21
N VAL A 515 -22.07 -18.15 14.81
CA VAL A 515 -20.61 -18.32 14.86
C VAL A 515 -20.22 -19.61 15.59
N LEU A 516 -20.82 -19.88 16.76
CA LEU A 516 -20.54 -21.10 17.52
C LEU A 516 -20.90 -22.36 16.70
N SER A 517 -22.06 -22.36 16.05
CA SER A 517 -22.51 -23.48 15.23
C SER A 517 -21.61 -23.71 14.02
N ALA A 518 -21.20 -22.63 13.34
CA ALA A 518 -20.31 -22.70 12.19
C ALA A 518 -18.93 -23.26 12.57
N LEU A 519 -18.36 -22.84 13.70
CA LEU A 519 -17.06 -23.33 14.16
C LEU A 519 -17.12 -24.78 14.65
N ALA A 520 -18.14 -25.13 15.43
CA ALA A 520 -18.35 -26.50 15.89
C ALA A 520 -18.57 -27.47 14.72
N ALA A 521 -19.32 -27.07 13.70
CA ALA A 521 -19.60 -27.89 12.53
C ALA A 521 -18.40 -28.02 11.57
N SER A 522 -17.69 -26.91 11.32
CA SER A 522 -16.52 -26.91 10.43
C SER A 522 -15.31 -27.61 11.06
N ILE A 523 -14.87 -27.15 12.23
CA ILE A 523 -13.62 -27.64 12.85
C ILE A 523 -13.89 -28.89 13.70
N GLY A 524 -15.04 -28.98 14.35
CA GLY A 524 -15.34 -30.08 15.30
C GLY A 524 -15.68 -31.42 14.62
N HIS A 525 -16.05 -31.44 13.34
CA HIS A 525 -16.51 -32.67 12.67
C HIS A 525 -15.78 -33.04 11.37
N ASP A 526 -15.06 -32.12 10.73
CA ASP A 526 -14.34 -32.41 9.49
C ASP A 526 -12.86 -32.75 9.75
N TRP A 527 -12.51 -34.02 9.65
CA TRP A 527 -11.14 -34.52 9.86
C TRP A 527 -10.12 -33.92 8.88
N SER A 528 -10.52 -33.58 7.64
CA SER A 528 -9.63 -32.93 6.67
C SER A 528 -9.24 -31.54 7.16
N ILE A 529 -10.22 -30.75 7.60
CA ILE A 529 -10.00 -29.42 8.16
C ILE A 529 -9.13 -29.50 9.42
N GLN A 530 -9.44 -30.42 10.35
CA GLN A 530 -8.66 -30.62 11.56
C GLN A 530 -7.20 -30.94 11.25
N ASN A 531 -6.97 -31.92 10.38
CA ASN A 531 -5.63 -32.36 10.03
C ASN A 531 -4.83 -31.23 9.36
N GLN A 532 -5.46 -30.41 8.52
CA GLN A 532 -4.80 -29.23 7.97
C GLN A 532 -4.53 -28.19 9.06
N LEU A 533 -5.57 -27.72 9.75
CA LEU A 533 -5.51 -26.61 10.72
C LEU A 533 -4.50 -26.88 11.85
N TYR A 534 -4.46 -28.10 12.40
CA TYR A 534 -3.63 -28.43 13.55
C TYR A 534 -2.12 -28.53 13.21
N HIS A 535 -1.78 -28.62 11.91
CA HIS A 535 -0.41 -28.65 11.42
C HIS A 535 0.00 -27.35 10.72
N ILE A 536 -0.80 -26.28 10.83
CA ILE A 536 -0.50 -25.01 10.19
C ILE A 536 0.67 -24.30 10.89
N ASP A 537 1.60 -23.84 10.05
CA ASP A 537 2.82 -23.19 10.53
C ASP A 537 2.76 -21.66 10.67
N SER A 538 1.70 -21.03 10.16
CA SER A 538 1.58 -19.57 10.17
C SER A 538 0.14 -19.07 10.23
N PRO A 539 -0.12 -17.92 10.89
CA PRO A 539 -1.43 -17.26 10.90
C PRO A 539 -2.01 -17.02 9.51
N ALA A 540 -1.17 -16.67 8.52
CA ALA A 540 -1.58 -16.43 7.14
C ALA A 540 -2.16 -17.69 6.47
N HIS A 541 -1.59 -18.86 6.77
CA HIS A 541 -2.10 -20.11 6.22
C HIS A 541 -3.41 -20.52 6.89
N ALA A 542 -3.60 -20.25 8.19
CA ALA A 542 -4.87 -20.49 8.87
C ALA A 542 -5.98 -19.56 8.33
N ASP A 543 -5.67 -18.28 8.12
CA ASP A 543 -6.56 -17.32 7.44
C ASP A 543 -6.96 -17.81 6.05
N GLU A 544 -6.00 -18.28 5.26
CA GLU A 544 -6.26 -18.87 3.94
C GLU A 544 -7.14 -20.12 4.01
N LEU A 545 -6.94 -21.01 4.99
CA LEU A 545 -7.78 -22.19 5.16
C LEU A 545 -9.24 -21.80 5.50
N ILE A 546 -9.42 -20.93 6.51
CA ILE A 546 -10.74 -20.50 7.00
C ILE A 546 -11.53 -19.75 5.92
N HIS A 547 -10.84 -18.94 5.13
CA HIS A 547 -11.52 -18.08 4.16
C HIS A 547 -11.56 -18.69 2.77
N LEU A 548 -10.47 -19.26 2.25
CA LEU A 548 -10.29 -19.63 0.84
C LEU A 548 -10.52 -21.12 0.53
N ASP A 549 -10.64 -21.99 1.53
CA ASP A 549 -10.94 -23.41 1.31
C ASP A 549 -12.43 -23.64 1.05
N GLN A 550 -12.73 -24.48 0.06
CA GLN A 550 -14.12 -24.80 -0.32
C GLN A 550 -14.87 -25.52 0.80
N GLN A 551 -14.19 -26.31 1.63
CA GLN A 551 -14.81 -27.03 2.75
C GLN A 551 -15.31 -26.06 3.83
N PHE A 552 -14.68 -24.89 3.96
CA PHE A 552 -15.14 -23.82 4.86
C PHE A 552 -16.22 -22.92 4.24
N GLU A 553 -16.40 -22.90 2.92
CA GLU A 553 -17.39 -21.99 2.29
C GLU A 553 -18.82 -22.27 2.75
N ASP A 554 -19.16 -23.53 3.04
CA ASP A 554 -20.49 -23.93 3.52
C ASP A 554 -20.79 -23.38 4.93
N TRP A 555 -19.76 -23.17 5.75
CA TRP A 555 -19.88 -22.75 7.16
C TRP A 555 -19.58 -21.26 7.37
N ASN A 556 -18.69 -20.70 6.56
CA ASN A 556 -18.32 -19.29 6.55
C ASN A 556 -19.13 -18.56 5.47
N TYR A 557 -20.45 -18.61 5.54
CA TYR A 557 -21.29 -17.99 4.52
C TYR A 557 -21.30 -16.45 4.61
N TYR A 558 -21.68 -15.80 3.52
CA TYR A 558 -21.86 -14.35 3.49
C TYR A 558 -23.09 -13.98 4.31
N LEU A 559 -22.93 -12.98 5.17
CA LEU A 559 -24.03 -12.38 5.90
C LEU A 559 -24.90 -11.60 4.90
N GLU A 560 -26.22 -11.74 5.02
CA GLU A 560 -27.14 -10.84 4.32
C GLU A 560 -26.91 -9.42 4.88
N ASP A 561 -26.78 -8.42 3.99
CA ASP A 561 -26.65 -7.02 4.41
C ASP A 561 -27.89 -6.65 5.25
N PRO A 562 -27.74 -6.05 6.44
CA PRO A 562 -28.87 -5.53 7.21
C PRO A 562 -29.55 -4.34 6.53
#